data_AF-A0A0Q2M3K3-F1
#
_entry.id   AF-A0A0Q2M3K3-F1
#
_cell.length_a   1.000
_cell.length_b   1.000
_cell.length_c   1.000
_cell.angle_alpha   90.00
_cell.angle_beta   90.00
_cell.angle_gamma   90.00
#
_symmetry.space_group_name_H-M   'P 1'
#
loop_
_entity.id
_entity.type
_entity.pdbx_description
1 polymer ?
#
loop_
_entity_poly.entity_id
_entity_poly.type
_entity_poly.pdbx_seq_one_letter_code
_entity_poly.pdbx_strand_id
1 'polypeptide(L)'
;MISIFAFSFFLQDGDRGFPVLVLEDGPVFISETPVTLDEFMSSLKALQSMENLPGRLWDLRIRAEGRGFCLILPDGREMQTSLSKFDRTVRKSLENVQEVLNNKPVRMEWLRFKLKPPSPEVLEMFGEPEDVMDEYEIQVYGSTYILEAFVNLEGYVKELKLLKAFVADENLPGEKWRIKWDIDGEIKRLSSREAQKPERLGLLQELTGLKKLSTGAVPPFVRFTLSTYDPFEVLYAAKLEKDFLLAFVLYSGMAVKVPKNVLLRAIDEAIRDAERELERLKA
;
A
#
# COMPACT_ATOMS: atom_id res chain seq x y z
N MET A 1 13.86 -21.80 -4.94
CA MET A 1 12.64 -21.45 -4.16
C MET A 1 11.75 -20.62 -5.07
N ILE A 2 10.47 -20.94 -5.22
CA ILE A 2 9.57 -20.24 -6.16
C ILE A 2 8.95 -19.03 -5.44
N SER A 3 9.66 -17.91 -5.41
CA SER A 3 9.26 -16.73 -4.62
C SER A 3 8.12 -15.96 -5.29
N ILE A 4 7.09 -15.59 -4.53
CA ILE A 4 6.00 -14.72 -5.00
C ILE A 4 6.59 -13.35 -5.31
N PHE A 5 6.27 -12.81 -6.49
CA PHE A 5 6.63 -11.45 -6.83
C PHE A 5 5.57 -10.77 -7.71
N ALA A 6 5.55 -9.45 -7.72
CA ALA A 6 4.77 -8.61 -8.63
C ALA A 6 5.55 -7.33 -8.96
N PHE A 7 5.45 -6.85 -10.19
CA PHE A 7 5.84 -5.49 -10.54
C PHE A 7 4.74 -4.52 -10.12
N SER A 8 5.14 -3.40 -9.52
CA SER A 8 4.29 -2.31 -9.04
C SER A 8 4.95 -0.97 -9.39
N PHE A 9 4.17 0.10 -9.33
CA PHE A 9 4.65 1.47 -9.55
C PHE A 9 4.24 2.35 -8.38
N PHE A 10 5.21 2.99 -7.74
CA PHE A 10 4.99 3.93 -6.64
C PHE A 10 5.02 5.37 -7.17
N LEU A 11 3.86 6.01 -7.27
CA LEU A 11 3.73 7.38 -7.76
C LEU A 11 4.33 8.36 -6.75
N GLN A 12 5.13 9.32 -7.24
CA GLN A 12 5.67 10.41 -6.44
C GLN A 12 5.08 11.76 -6.86
N ASP A 13 5.16 12.10 -8.15
CA ASP A 13 4.70 13.37 -8.70
C ASP A 13 4.17 13.21 -10.12
N GLY A 14 2.90 13.60 -10.34
CA GLY A 14 2.29 13.57 -11.67
C GLY A 14 2.25 12.17 -12.28
N ASP A 15 2.97 11.98 -13.38
CA ASP A 15 3.12 10.71 -14.10
C ASP A 15 4.45 10.00 -13.80
N ARG A 16 5.23 10.49 -12.83
CA ARG A 16 6.53 9.94 -12.44
C ARG A 16 6.45 9.21 -11.12
N GLY A 17 7.26 8.17 -11.01
CA GLY A 17 7.30 7.32 -9.85
C GLY A 17 8.40 6.28 -9.94
N PHE A 18 8.49 5.46 -8.92
CA PHE A 18 9.50 4.42 -8.84
C PHE A 18 8.92 3.05 -9.21
N PRO A 19 9.59 2.32 -10.10
CA PRO A 19 9.32 0.90 -10.29
C PRO A 19 9.68 0.12 -9.02
N VAL A 20 8.75 -0.71 -8.56
CA VAL A 20 8.91 -1.53 -7.36
C VAL A 20 8.67 -2.99 -7.72
N LEU A 21 9.60 -3.85 -7.35
CA LEU A 21 9.39 -5.29 -7.32
C LEU A 21 8.90 -5.68 -5.93
N VAL A 22 7.64 -6.07 -5.83
CA VAL A 22 7.04 -6.52 -4.57
C VAL A 22 7.32 -8.00 -4.38
N LEU A 23 8.03 -8.35 -3.31
CA LEU A 23 8.36 -9.73 -2.93
C LEU A 23 7.60 -10.12 -1.67
N GLU A 24 7.66 -11.41 -1.34
CA GLU A 24 7.09 -11.91 -0.09
C GLU A 24 7.74 -11.28 1.15
N ASP A 25 9.06 -11.08 1.15
CA ASP A 25 9.80 -10.51 2.28
C ASP A 25 9.84 -8.98 2.29
N GLY A 26 9.42 -8.32 1.21
CA GLY A 26 9.29 -6.88 1.13
C GLY A 26 9.31 -6.33 -0.30
N PRO A 27 8.89 -5.08 -0.47
CA PRO A 27 9.10 -4.33 -1.71
C PRO A 27 10.57 -3.96 -1.89
N VAL A 28 11.03 -3.97 -3.14
CA VAL A 28 12.35 -3.55 -3.56
C VAL A 28 12.20 -2.55 -4.69
N PHE A 29 12.70 -1.33 -4.48
CA PHE A 29 12.79 -0.34 -5.54
C PHE A 29 13.83 -0.82 -6.55
N ILE A 30 13.44 -0.93 -7.82
CA ILE A 30 14.32 -1.42 -8.88
C ILE A 30 14.82 -0.30 -9.79
N SER A 31 14.72 0.95 -9.35
CA SER A 31 15.33 2.13 -9.97
C SER A 31 15.72 3.12 -8.89
N GLU A 32 16.95 3.64 -8.94
CA GLU A 32 17.39 4.76 -8.09
C GLU A 32 16.73 6.10 -8.47
N THR A 33 16.21 6.22 -9.70
CA THR A 33 15.59 7.45 -10.19
C THR A 33 14.13 7.23 -10.62
N PRO A 34 13.24 8.23 -10.44
CA PRO A 34 11.86 8.12 -10.88
C PRO A 34 11.77 8.05 -12.40
N VAL A 35 10.95 7.14 -12.91
CA VAL A 35 10.66 6.96 -14.35
C VAL A 35 9.23 7.38 -14.65
N THR A 36 8.88 7.55 -15.92
CA THR A 36 7.50 7.83 -16.30
C THR A 36 6.65 6.56 -16.24
N LEU A 37 5.36 6.72 -15.98
CA LEU A 37 4.40 5.62 -16.03
C LEU A 37 4.36 4.95 -17.41
N ASP A 38 4.48 5.72 -18.48
CA ASP A 38 4.51 5.20 -19.85
C ASP A 38 5.75 4.34 -20.11
N GLU A 39 6.92 4.75 -19.62
CA GLU A 39 8.15 3.97 -19.68
C GLU A 39 8.00 2.65 -18.92
N PHE A 40 7.44 2.72 -17.70
CA PHE A 40 7.17 1.55 -16.87
C PHE A 40 6.23 0.56 -17.56
N MET A 41 5.09 1.05 -18.07
CA MET A 41 4.09 0.22 -18.77
C MET A 41 4.64 -0.37 -20.06
N SER A 42 5.41 0.39 -20.83
CA SER A 42 6.04 -0.10 -22.07
C SER A 42 7.06 -1.19 -21.79
N SER A 43 7.84 -1.03 -20.73
CA SER A 43 8.83 -2.02 -20.30
C SER A 43 8.19 -3.33 -19.85
N LEU A 44 7.10 -3.27 -19.08
CA LEU A 44 6.35 -4.48 -18.70
C LEU A 44 5.68 -5.16 -19.90
N LYS A 45 5.16 -4.40 -20.88
CA LYS A 45 4.61 -4.97 -22.12
C LYS A 45 5.69 -5.67 -22.96
N ALA A 46 6.90 -5.11 -23.01
CA ALA A 46 8.05 -5.75 -23.66
C ALA A 46 8.47 -7.05 -22.96
N LEU A 47 8.40 -7.11 -21.62
CA LEU A 47 8.60 -8.36 -20.88
C LEU A 47 7.53 -9.40 -21.22
N GLN A 48 6.28 -8.97 -21.42
CA GLN A 48 5.17 -9.86 -21.74
C GLN A 48 5.30 -10.49 -23.14
N SER A 49 5.78 -9.74 -24.14
CA SER A 49 5.90 -10.26 -25.50
C SER A 49 7.02 -11.30 -25.66
N MET A 50 8.00 -11.32 -24.75
CA MET A 50 9.18 -12.20 -24.78
C MET A 50 10.03 -12.14 -26.05
N GLU A 51 9.67 -11.31 -27.03
CA GLU A 51 10.36 -11.20 -28.32
C GLU A 51 11.74 -10.56 -28.18
N ASN A 52 11.98 -9.77 -27.14
CA ASN A 52 13.27 -9.17 -26.80
C ASN A 52 13.36 -8.94 -25.28
N LEU A 53 13.56 -10.01 -24.50
CA LEU A 53 13.76 -9.88 -23.06
C LEU A 53 15.00 -9.01 -22.78
N PRO A 54 14.82 -7.83 -22.18
CA PRO A 54 15.95 -6.97 -21.86
C PRO A 54 16.77 -7.68 -20.77
N GLY A 55 18.09 -7.77 -20.97
CA GLY A 55 18.98 -8.33 -19.94
C GLY A 55 18.98 -7.51 -18.63
N ARG A 56 18.43 -6.29 -18.68
CA ARG A 56 18.31 -5.37 -17.56
C ARG A 56 17.04 -4.53 -17.70
N LEU A 57 16.27 -4.43 -16.63
CA LEU A 57 15.11 -3.56 -16.48
C LEU A 57 15.40 -2.61 -15.32
N TRP A 58 15.82 -1.38 -15.63
CA TRP A 58 16.40 -0.45 -14.65
C TRP A 58 17.51 -1.12 -13.85
N ASP A 59 17.43 -1.26 -12.53
CA ASP A 59 18.45 -1.91 -11.71
C ASP A 59 18.22 -3.42 -11.51
N LEU A 60 17.10 -3.95 -11.98
CA LEU A 60 16.83 -5.38 -12.03
C LEU A 60 17.56 -6.03 -13.21
N ARG A 61 18.36 -7.07 -12.97
CA ARG A 61 18.95 -7.88 -14.06
C ARG A 61 18.14 -9.14 -14.30
N ILE A 62 17.94 -9.49 -15.57
CA ILE A 62 17.15 -10.65 -15.99
C ILE A 62 18.05 -11.56 -16.81
N ARG A 63 18.33 -12.76 -16.31
CA ARG A 63 19.08 -13.79 -17.02
C ARG A 63 18.17 -14.97 -17.35
N ALA A 64 18.18 -15.41 -18.60
CA ALA A 64 17.52 -16.66 -18.97
C ALA A 64 18.35 -17.85 -18.42
N GLU A 65 17.68 -18.76 -17.70
CA GLU A 65 18.31 -19.95 -17.12
C GLU A 65 17.44 -21.18 -17.37
N GLY A 66 17.91 -22.07 -18.24
CA GLY A 66 17.20 -23.31 -18.60
C GLY A 66 15.77 -23.04 -19.10
N ARG A 67 14.77 -23.37 -18.28
CA ARG A 67 13.32 -23.18 -18.58
C ARG A 67 12.70 -21.98 -17.85
N GLY A 68 13.51 -21.06 -17.34
CA GLY A 68 13.04 -19.94 -16.54
C GLY A 68 13.96 -18.73 -16.59
N PHE A 69 13.80 -17.87 -15.59
CA PHE A 69 14.57 -16.66 -15.41
C PHE A 69 15.16 -16.58 -14.01
N CYS A 70 16.40 -16.12 -13.95
CA CYS A 70 17.04 -15.61 -12.75
C CYS A 70 16.94 -14.08 -12.75
N LEU A 71 16.25 -13.57 -11.74
CA LEU A 71 16.10 -12.15 -11.46
C LEU A 71 17.10 -11.76 -10.37
N ILE A 72 18.03 -10.87 -10.70
CA ILE A 72 19.02 -10.36 -9.75
C ILE A 72 18.58 -8.97 -9.33
N LEU A 73 18.29 -8.82 -8.05
CA LEU A 73 17.85 -7.57 -7.44
C LEU A 73 19.01 -6.58 -7.28
N PRO A 74 18.74 -5.28 -7.08
CA PRO A 74 19.78 -4.28 -6.86
C PRO A 74 20.69 -4.58 -5.66
N ASP A 75 20.14 -5.22 -4.63
CA ASP A 75 20.87 -5.66 -3.43
C ASP A 75 21.67 -6.97 -3.62
N GLY A 76 21.68 -7.53 -4.85
CA GLY A 76 22.40 -8.75 -5.21
C GLY A 76 21.67 -10.05 -4.90
N ARG A 77 20.50 -10.03 -4.25
CA ARG A 77 19.69 -11.24 -4.06
C ARG A 77 19.24 -11.78 -5.41
N GLU A 78 19.24 -13.11 -5.54
CA GLU A 78 18.81 -13.81 -6.76
C GLU A 78 17.48 -14.55 -6.52
N MET A 79 16.57 -14.43 -7.48
CA MET A 79 15.27 -15.08 -7.46
C MET A 79 15.04 -15.86 -8.75
N GLN A 80 14.68 -17.14 -8.60
CA GLN A 80 14.41 -18.03 -9.71
C GLN A 80 12.91 -18.15 -9.96
N THR A 81 12.49 -18.03 -11.23
CA THR A 81 11.09 -18.19 -11.62
C THR A 81 10.96 -18.97 -12.92
N SER A 82 9.92 -19.79 -13.05
CA SER A 82 9.59 -20.44 -14.32
C SER A 82 9.07 -19.43 -15.33
N LEU A 83 9.20 -19.75 -16.62
CA LEU A 83 8.64 -18.97 -17.72
C LEU A 83 7.13 -18.71 -17.53
N SER A 84 6.37 -19.76 -17.17
CA SER A 84 4.92 -19.68 -16.97
C SER A 84 4.52 -18.77 -15.80
N LYS A 85 5.31 -18.80 -14.72
CA LYS A 85 5.06 -17.95 -13.55
C LYS A 85 5.42 -16.50 -13.87
N PHE A 86 6.52 -16.27 -14.58
CA PHE A 86 6.97 -14.94 -15.00
C PHE A 86 5.94 -14.25 -15.91
N ASP A 87 5.49 -14.92 -16.98
CA ASP A 87 4.43 -14.39 -17.88
C ASP A 87 3.17 -14.02 -17.11
N ARG A 88 2.67 -14.94 -16.28
CA ARG A 88 1.47 -14.70 -15.48
C ARG A 88 1.65 -13.52 -14.53
N THR A 89 2.81 -13.39 -13.89
CA THR A 89 3.11 -12.27 -13.00
C THR A 89 3.14 -10.94 -13.75
N VAL A 90 3.84 -10.86 -14.90
CA VAL A 90 3.90 -9.64 -15.70
C VAL A 90 2.51 -9.21 -16.16
N ARG A 91 1.70 -10.15 -16.67
CA ARG A 91 0.31 -9.88 -17.07
C ARG A 91 -0.52 -9.37 -15.89
N LYS A 92 -0.42 -10.03 -14.74
CA LYS A 92 -1.19 -9.63 -13.56
C LYS A 92 -0.76 -8.26 -13.02
N SER A 93 0.53 -7.94 -13.08
CA SER A 93 1.05 -6.62 -12.74
C SER A 93 0.52 -5.52 -13.66
N LEU A 94 0.51 -5.75 -14.98
CA LEU A 94 -0.08 -4.82 -15.94
C LEU A 94 -1.57 -4.58 -15.65
N GLU A 95 -2.33 -5.64 -15.36
CA GLU A 95 -3.74 -5.53 -14.95
C GLU A 95 -3.90 -4.71 -13.67
N ASN A 96 -3.12 -4.99 -12.63
CA ASN A 96 -3.20 -4.29 -11.34
C ASN A 96 -2.90 -2.79 -11.51
N VAL A 97 -1.86 -2.44 -12.27
CA VAL A 97 -1.50 -1.04 -12.54
C VAL A 97 -2.64 -0.35 -13.30
N GLN A 98 -3.21 -1.03 -14.30
CA GLN A 98 -4.36 -0.50 -15.03
C GLN A 98 -5.62 -0.33 -14.14
N GLU A 99 -5.84 -1.21 -13.17
CA GLU A 99 -6.90 -1.06 -12.17
C GLU A 99 -6.68 0.18 -11.31
N VAL A 100 -5.46 0.38 -10.78
CA VAL A 100 -5.09 1.57 -10.00
C VAL A 100 -5.32 2.85 -10.80
N LEU A 101 -4.83 2.93 -12.04
CA LEU A 101 -5.01 4.11 -12.91
C LEU A 101 -6.48 4.43 -13.22
N ASN A 102 -7.33 3.40 -13.24
CA ASN A 102 -8.77 3.55 -13.44
C ASN A 102 -9.55 3.73 -12.14
N ASN A 103 -8.89 3.96 -11.01
CA ASN A 103 -9.49 4.06 -9.67
C ASN A 103 -10.33 2.83 -9.30
N LYS A 104 -9.95 1.64 -9.81
CA LYS A 104 -10.64 0.38 -9.51
C LYS A 104 -9.91 -0.37 -8.39
N PRO A 105 -10.63 -0.99 -7.45
CA PRO A 105 -10.00 -1.76 -6.38
C PRO A 105 -9.25 -3.00 -6.89
N VAL A 106 -7.97 -3.11 -6.55
CA VAL A 106 -7.11 -4.26 -6.88
C VAL A 106 -7.41 -5.44 -5.96
N ARG A 107 -7.65 -6.64 -6.50
CA ARG A 107 -7.82 -7.85 -5.68
C ARG A 107 -6.48 -8.34 -5.15
N MET A 108 -6.37 -8.48 -3.83
CA MET A 108 -5.17 -9.02 -3.19
C MET A 108 -5.45 -10.37 -2.54
N GLU A 109 -4.66 -11.37 -2.88
CA GLU A 109 -4.70 -12.70 -2.25
C GLU A 109 -3.87 -12.77 -0.96
N TRP A 110 -3.01 -11.78 -0.75
CA TRP A 110 -2.19 -11.59 0.43
C TRP A 110 -1.93 -10.10 0.64
N LEU A 111 -1.73 -9.70 1.89
CA LEU A 111 -1.45 -8.33 2.30
C LEU A 111 -0.49 -8.40 3.49
N ARG A 112 0.45 -7.46 3.58
CA ARG A 112 1.36 -7.31 4.71
C ARG A 112 1.41 -5.86 5.15
N PHE A 113 1.49 -5.67 6.47
CA PHE A 113 1.90 -4.42 7.08
C PHE A 113 3.23 -4.69 7.76
N LYS A 114 4.33 -4.37 7.07
CA LYS A 114 5.68 -4.65 7.55
C LYS A 114 6.17 -3.45 8.35
N LEU A 115 6.52 -3.70 9.61
CA LEU A 115 7.23 -2.73 10.43
C LEU A 115 8.72 -2.74 10.08
N LYS A 116 9.32 -1.57 9.99
CA LYS A 116 10.75 -1.35 9.79
C LYS A 116 11.26 -0.38 10.85
N PRO A 117 12.44 -0.65 11.44
CA PRO A 117 13.10 0.38 12.22
C PRO A 117 13.42 1.58 11.29
N PRO A 118 13.43 2.81 11.83
CA PRO A 118 13.85 3.97 11.08
C PRO A 118 15.26 3.78 10.52
N SER A 119 15.51 4.26 9.30
CA SER A 119 16.84 4.14 8.68
C SER A 119 17.89 4.96 9.47
N PRO A 120 19.19 4.60 9.38
CA PRO A 120 20.25 5.40 9.99
C PRO A 120 20.23 6.87 9.51
N GLU A 121 19.96 7.10 8.24
CA GLU A 121 19.85 8.46 7.67
C GLU A 121 18.68 9.24 8.28
N VAL A 122 17.55 8.56 8.54
CA VAL A 122 16.40 9.14 9.24
C VAL A 122 16.78 9.49 10.67
N LEU A 123 17.42 8.58 11.40
CA LEU A 123 17.91 8.83 12.76
C LEU A 123 18.88 10.02 12.81
N GLU A 124 19.79 10.15 11.83
CA GLU A 124 20.70 11.29 11.72
C GLU A 124 19.96 12.62 11.42
N MET A 125 18.90 12.60 10.61
CA MET A 125 18.12 13.79 10.25
C MET A 125 17.30 14.36 11.42
N PHE A 126 16.77 13.51 12.30
CA PHE A 126 15.97 13.93 13.45
C PHE A 126 16.81 14.23 14.70
N GLY A 127 18.14 14.03 14.64
CA GLY A 127 19.02 14.03 15.80
C GLY A 127 18.78 12.79 16.67
N GLU A 128 19.58 12.58 17.72
CA GLU A 128 19.19 11.64 18.78
C GLU A 128 18.40 12.39 19.87
N PRO A 129 17.06 12.45 19.82
CA PRO A 129 16.30 12.65 21.04
C PRO A 129 16.12 11.30 21.72
N GLU A 130 16.43 11.27 23.00
CA GLU A 130 15.99 10.22 23.94
C GLU A 130 14.44 10.03 23.93
N ASP A 131 13.68 10.94 23.26
CA ASP A 131 12.22 10.94 23.10
C ASP A 131 11.70 10.43 21.72
N VAL A 132 12.55 10.06 20.74
CA VAL A 132 12.15 9.54 19.40
C VAL A 132 12.03 8.00 19.37
N MET A 133 12.11 7.34 20.53
CA MET A 133 12.23 5.88 20.61
C MET A 133 11.03 5.07 20.09
N ASP A 134 9.87 5.67 19.83
CA ASP A 134 8.65 4.97 19.37
C ASP A 134 8.28 5.23 17.89
N GLU A 135 9.18 5.81 17.10
CA GLU A 135 8.95 6.11 15.67
C GLU A 135 9.43 4.98 14.76
N TYR A 136 8.53 4.47 13.91
CA TYR A 136 8.82 3.38 12.99
C TYR A 136 8.29 3.67 11.60
N GLU A 137 8.93 3.06 10.60
CA GLU A 137 8.40 3.01 9.25
C GLU A 137 7.46 1.80 9.12
N ILE A 138 6.31 1.99 8.49
CA ILE A 138 5.46 0.91 8.01
C ILE A 138 5.47 0.86 6.48
N GLN A 139 5.51 -0.36 5.95
CA GLN A 139 5.23 -0.62 4.55
C GLN A 139 3.98 -1.46 4.42
N VAL A 140 3.02 -1.00 3.61
CA VAL A 140 1.82 -1.78 3.29
C VAL A 140 1.89 -2.24 1.83
N TYR A 141 1.79 -3.54 1.62
CA TYR A 141 1.94 -4.12 0.28
C TYR A 141 1.27 -5.50 0.15
N GLY A 142 0.95 -5.84 -1.10
CA GLY A 142 0.41 -7.13 -1.52
C GLY A 142 0.88 -7.45 -2.93
N SER A 143 -0.03 -7.75 -3.85
CA SER A 143 0.31 -7.81 -5.28
C SER A 143 0.59 -6.45 -5.94
N THR A 144 0.55 -5.37 -5.14
CA THR A 144 0.95 -4.01 -5.48
C THR A 144 1.56 -3.38 -4.23
N TYR A 145 2.49 -2.44 -4.40
CA TYR A 145 3.00 -1.60 -3.33
C TYR A 145 1.98 -0.49 -3.05
N ILE A 146 1.64 -0.26 -1.78
CA ILE A 146 0.56 0.66 -1.41
C ILE A 146 1.11 1.89 -0.72
N LEU A 147 1.99 1.69 0.27
CA LEU A 147 2.33 2.71 1.26
C LEU A 147 3.71 2.49 1.88
N GLU A 148 4.46 3.57 2.06
CA GLU A 148 5.49 3.78 3.10
C GLU A 148 5.09 4.97 3.98
N ALA A 149 5.13 4.84 5.30
CA ALA A 149 4.89 5.98 6.20
C ALA A 149 5.55 5.80 7.57
N PHE A 150 5.82 6.92 8.24
CA PHE A 150 6.21 6.93 9.65
C PHE A 150 5.00 6.89 10.56
N VAL A 151 5.09 6.08 11.61
CA VAL A 151 4.05 5.92 12.63
C VAL A 151 4.62 6.01 14.03
N ASN A 152 3.80 6.48 14.95
CA ASN A 152 4.01 6.22 16.37
C ASN A 152 3.56 4.79 16.70
N LEU A 153 4.45 3.98 17.28
CA LEU A 153 4.23 2.54 17.45
C LEU A 153 3.06 2.21 18.39
N GLU A 154 2.91 2.93 19.51
CA GLU A 154 1.78 2.74 20.42
C GLU A 154 0.44 3.09 19.76
N GLY A 155 0.40 4.20 19.02
CA GLY A 155 -0.77 4.63 18.26
C GLY A 155 -1.11 3.64 17.14
N TYR A 156 -0.09 3.12 16.44
CA TYR A 156 -0.26 2.14 15.38
C TYR A 156 -0.91 0.85 15.89
N VAL A 157 -0.45 0.31 17.02
CA VAL A 157 -1.08 -0.86 17.66
C VAL A 157 -2.55 -0.60 18.01
N LYS A 158 -2.88 0.59 18.54
CA LYS A 158 -4.26 0.97 18.87
C LYS A 158 -5.14 1.02 17.62
N GLU A 159 -4.67 1.65 16.54
CA GLU A 159 -5.40 1.74 15.27
C GLU A 159 -5.58 0.35 14.63
N LEU A 160 -4.57 -0.51 14.65
CA LEU A 160 -4.68 -1.89 14.17
C LEU A 160 -5.70 -2.71 14.97
N LYS A 161 -5.76 -2.56 16.29
CA LYS A 161 -6.76 -3.23 17.13
C LYS A 161 -8.18 -2.78 16.81
N LEU A 162 -8.38 -1.48 16.55
CA LEU A 162 -9.67 -0.96 16.09
C LEU A 162 -10.04 -1.51 14.70
N LEU A 163 -9.09 -1.53 13.77
CA LEU A 163 -9.31 -2.10 12.44
C LEU A 163 -9.65 -3.59 12.53
N LYS A 164 -8.94 -4.35 13.37
CA LYS A 164 -9.24 -5.76 13.65
C LYS A 164 -10.66 -5.95 14.16
N ALA A 165 -11.07 -5.18 15.17
CA ALA A 165 -12.41 -5.27 15.74
C ALA A 165 -13.50 -5.00 14.70
N PHE A 166 -13.29 -4.02 13.81
CA PHE A 166 -14.21 -3.76 12.71
C PHE A 166 -14.24 -4.92 11.70
N VAL A 167 -13.10 -5.45 11.29
CA VAL A 167 -13.04 -6.54 10.29
C VAL A 167 -13.56 -7.88 10.85
N ALA A 168 -13.24 -8.19 12.11
CA ALA A 168 -13.62 -9.43 12.76
C ALA A 168 -15.11 -9.45 13.13
N ASP A 169 -15.55 -8.39 13.82
CA ASP A 169 -16.81 -8.39 14.56
C ASP A 169 -17.80 -7.31 14.08
N GLU A 170 -17.45 -6.55 13.03
CA GLU A 170 -18.22 -5.40 12.54
C GLU A 170 -18.43 -4.33 13.63
N ASN A 171 -17.56 -4.32 14.64
CA ASN A 171 -17.61 -3.38 15.74
C ASN A 171 -17.13 -2.01 15.26
N LEU A 172 -18.00 -1.01 15.36
CA LEU A 172 -17.70 0.35 14.95
C LEU A 172 -16.96 1.11 16.05
N PRO A 173 -15.99 1.97 15.70
CA PRO A 173 -15.32 2.80 16.69
C PRO A 173 -16.31 3.75 17.38
N GLY A 174 -16.06 4.08 18.66
CA GLY A 174 -16.92 4.99 19.42
C GLY A 174 -16.92 6.42 18.87
N GLU A 175 -15.83 6.81 18.20
CA GLU A 175 -15.66 8.09 17.54
C GLU A 175 -16.51 8.19 16.26
N LYS A 176 -17.74 8.69 16.42
CA LYS A 176 -18.70 8.84 15.30
C LYS A 176 -18.15 9.59 14.09
N TRP A 177 -17.19 10.49 14.26
CA TRP A 177 -16.58 11.24 13.16
C TRP A 177 -15.78 10.36 12.18
N ARG A 178 -15.34 9.16 12.63
CA ARG A 178 -14.66 8.16 11.80
C ARG A 178 -15.60 7.43 10.85
N ILE A 179 -16.91 7.45 11.12
CA ILE A 179 -17.88 6.61 10.43
C ILE A 179 -18.63 7.45 9.40
N LYS A 180 -18.58 7.02 8.14
CA LYS A 180 -19.23 7.68 7.02
C LYS A 180 -20.35 6.82 6.46
N TRP A 181 -21.58 7.30 6.66
CA TRP A 181 -22.81 6.65 6.19
C TRP A 181 -23.29 7.21 4.85
N ASP A 182 -23.10 8.51 4.62
CA ASP A 182 -23.60 9.22 3.44
C ASP A 182 -22.50 10.12 2.86
N ILE A 183 -21.65 9.53 2.04
CA ILE A 183 -20.55 10.24 1.36
C ILE A 183 -21.11 11.32 0.42
N ASP A 184 -22.18 11.03 -0.31
CA ASP A 184 -22.76 11.95 -1.28
C ASP A 184 -23.39 13.18 -0.61
N GLY A 185 -24.14 12.97 0.46
CA GLY A 185 -24.70 14.05 1.27
C GLY A 185 -23.62 14.89 1.94
N GLU A 186 -22.54 14.27 2.45
CA GLU A 186 -21.41 15.00 3.04
C GLU A 186 -20.67 15.85 2.01
N ILE A 187 -20.38 15.32 0.82
CA ILE A 187 -19.78 16.08 -0.29
C ILE A 187 -20.67 17.27 -0.67
N LYS A 188 -21.96 17.03 -0.91
CA LYS A 188 -22.93 18.09 -1.28
C LYS A 188 -22.97 19.21 -0.24
N ARG A 189 -23.00 18.85 1.05
CA ARG A 189 -23.02 19.81 2.18
C ARG A 189 -21.73 20.63 2.27
N LEU A 190 -20.58 20.03 1.98
CA LEU A 190 -19.29 20.73 2.01
C LEU A 190 -19.15 21.68 0.82
N SER A 191 -19.59 21.27 -0.37
CA SER A 191 -19.55 22.11 -1.58
C SER A 191 -20.47 23.34 -1.51
N SER A 192 -21.56 23.29 -0.73
CA SER A 192 -22.58 24.35 -0.69
C SER A 192 -22.29 25.50 0.29
N ARG A 193 -21.19 25.47 1.06
CA ARG A 193 -20.88 26.51 2.05
C ARG A 193 -19.78 27.44 1.51
N GLU A 194 -20.13 28.67 1.13
CA GLU A 194 -19.29 29.71 0.47
C GLU A 194 -18.13 30.30 1.30
N ALA A 195 -17.60 29.57 2.29
CA ALA A 195 -16.34 29.92 2.95
C ALA A 195 -15.49 28.66 3.09
N GLN A 196 -14.60 28.46 2.12
CA GLN A 196 -13.70 27.32 2.04
C GLN A 196 -12.50 27.55 2.97
N LYS A 197 -12.70 27.30 4.27
CA LYS A 197 -11.55 27.11 5.15
C LYS A 197 -10.71 25.93 4.64
N PRO A 198 -9.37 25.97 4.73
CA PRO A 198 -8.49 24.92 4.22
C PRO A 198 -8.89 23.50 4.68
N GLU A 199 -9.36 23.35 5.92
CA GLU A 199 -9.75 22.04 6.46
C GLU A 199 -10.98 21.46 5.74
N ARG A 200 -11.88 22.32 5.25
CA ARG A 200 -13.04 21.89 4.46
C ARG A 200 -12.64 21.45 3.06
N LEU A 201 -11.64 22.10 2.48
CA LEU A 201 -11.09 21.71 1.19
C LEU A 201 -10.42 20.34 1.27
N GLY A 202 -9.59 20.12 2.30
CA GLY A 202 -8.97 18.83 2.56
C GLY A 202 -10.00 17.71 2.75
N LEU A 203 -11.02 17.93 3.59
CA LEU A 203 -12.08 16.94 3.79
C LEU A 203 -12.91 16.69 2.52
N LEU A 204 -13.20 17.72 1.73
CA LEU A 204 -13.91 17.57 0.46
C LEU A 204 -13.09 16.73 -0.54
N GLN A 205 -11.77 16.96 -0.61
CA GLN A 205 -10.86 16.19 -1.45
C GLN A 205 -10.79 14.73 -0.99
N GLU A 206 -10.66 14.50 0.32
CA GLU A 206 -10.68 13.16 0.94
C GLU A 206 -11.97 12.41 0.58
N LEU A 207 -13.15 13.00 0.82
CA LEU A 207 -14.42 12.32 0.55
C LEU A 207 -14.67 12.10 -0.94
N THR A 208 -14.22 13.03 -1.80
CA THR A 208 -14.31 12.87 -3.26
C THR A 208 -13.41 11.73 -3.74
N GLY A 209 -12.20 11.61 -3.20
CA GLY A 209 -11.29 10.50 -3.47
C GLY A 209 -11.87 9.17 -3.00
N LEU A 210 -12.39 9.12 -1.76
CA LEU A 210 -13.06 7.94 -1.23
C LEU A 210 -14.23 7.51 -2.13
N LYS A 211 -15.08 8.44 -2.58
CA LYS A 211 -16.18 8.12 -3.50
C LYS A 211 -15.70 7.45 -4.78
N LYS A 212 -14.60 7.92 -5.38
CA LYS A 212 -14.02 7.31 -6.59
C LYS A 212 -13.52 5.89 -6.31
N LEU A 213 -12.79 5.72 -5.21
CA LEU A 213 -12.10 4.47 -4.85
C LEU A 213 -13.03 3.41 -4.24
N SER A 214 -14.19 3.79 -3.74
CA SER A 214 -15.15 2.91 -3.07
C SER A 214 -16.18 2.25 -4.00
N THR A 215 -15.91 2.22 -5.31
CA THR A 215 -16.80 1.61 -6.29
C THR A 215 -17.15 0.16 -5.90
N GLY A 216 -18.44 -0.10 -5.68
CA GLY A 216 -18.97 -1.42 -5.31
C GLY A 216 -19.00 -1.72 -3.81
N ALA A 217 -18.46 -0.84 -2.96
CA ALA A 217 -18.63 -0.92 -1.51
C ALA A 217 -19.88 -0.19 -1.04
N VAL A 218 -20.48 -0.70 0.02
CA VAL A 218 -21.61 -0.06 0.70
C VAL A 218 -21.16 0.47 2.07
N PRO A 219 -21.74 1.59 2.55
CA PRO A 219 -21.48 2.09 3.89
C PRO A 219 -21.80 1.07 5.00
N PRO A 220 -21.22 1.22 6.20
CA PRO A 220 -20.37 2.34 6.61
C PRO A 220 -18.94 2.24 6.10
N PHE A 221 -18.35 3.39 5.72
CA PHE A 221 -16.91 3.52 5.56
C PHE A 221 -16.30 3.98 6.89
N VAL A 222 -15.33 3.25 7.39
CA VAL A 222 -14.69 3.52 8.69
C VAL A 222 -13.27 4.03 8.47
N ARG A 223 -12.97 5.22 9.01
CA ARG A 223 -11.69 5.92 8.88
C ARG A 223 -10.67 5.49 9.95
N PHE A 224 -9.48 5.16 9.50
CA PHE A 224 -8.29 4.83 10.28
C PHE A 224 -7.13 5.72 9.85
N THR A 225 -6.22 6.03 10.77
CA THR A 225 -5.01 6.82 10.47
C THR A 225 -3.74 5.98 10.56
N LEU A 226 -3.82 4.77 11.12
CA LEU A 226 -2.64 3.96 11.45
C LEU A 226 -1.62 4.71 12.35
N SER A 227 -2.04 5.83 12.96
CA SER A 227 -1.19 6.73 13.74
C SER A 227 0.01 7.29 12.96
N THR A 228 -0.19 7.58 11.68
CA THR A 228 0.79 8.25 10.85
C THR A 228 0.89 9.74 11.18
N TYR A 229 2.04 10.35 10.90
CA TYR A 229 2.29 11.76 11.21
C TYR A 229 1.62 12.74 10.25
N ASP A 230 1.36 12.32 9.01
CA ASP A 230 0.67 13.16 8.04
C ASP A 230 -0.87 13.00 8.21
N PRO A 231 -1.60 14.07 8.51
CA PRO A 231 -3.05 13.99 8.73
C PRO A 231 -3.87 13.61 7.48
N PHE A 232 -3.28 13.67 6.28
CA PHE A 232 -3.88 13.27 5.02
C PHE A 232 -3.74 11.77 4.74
N GLU A 233 -2.89 11.09 5.51
CA GLU A 233 -2.61 9.68 5.41
C GLU A 233 -3.71 8.82 6.03
N VAL A 234 -4.79 8.63 5.27
CA VAL A 234 -6.01 7.97 5.75
C VAL A 234 -6.33 6.68 5.02
N LEU A 235 -6.73 5.69 5.81
CA LEU A 235 -7.29 4.43 5.35
C LEU A 235 -8.79 4.40 5.66
N TYR A 236 -9.61 4.16 4.64
CA TYR A 236 -11.01 3.81 4.84
C TYR A 236 -11.23 2.32 4.62
N ALA A 237 -11.87 1.66 5.58
CA ALA A 237 -12.31 0.28 5.44
C ALA A 237 -13.82 0.20 5.25
N ALA A 238 -14.27 -0.71 4.38
CA ALA A 238 -15.68 -1.05 4.23
C ALA A 238 -15.85 -2.52 3.87
N LYS A 239 -16.99 -3.11 4.23
CA LYS A 239 -17.32 -4.49 3.92
C LYS A 239 -17.80 -4.62 2.47
N LEU A 240 -17.31 -5.64 1.78
CA LEU A 240 -17.87 -6.16 0.52
C LEU A 240 -18.53 -7.52 0.80
N GLU A 241 -19.22 -8.08 -0.19
CA GLU A 241 -19.93 -9.37 -0.03
C GLU A 241 -18.99 -10.50 0.45
N LYS A 242 -17.77 -10.59 -0.12
CA LYS A 242 -16.80 -11.66 0.16
C LYS A 242 -15.43 -11.15 0.61
N ASP A 243 -15.21 -9.85 0.52
CA ASP A 243 -13.92 -9.20 0.75
C ASP A 243 -14.13 -7.98 1.65
N PHE A 244 -13.04 -7.33 2.05
CA PHE A 244 -13.04 -5.98 2.60
C PHE A 244 -12.38 -5.05 1.61
N LEU A 245 -12.97 -3.88 1.42
CA LEU A 245 -12.35 -2.76 0.73
C LEU A 245 -11.46 -2.01 1.72
N LEU A 246 -10.23 -1.71 1.31
CA LEU A 246 -9.33 -0.77 1.95
C LEU A 246 -8.99 0.33 0.93
N ALA A 247 -9.41 1.56 1.18
CA ALA A 247 -9.16 2.71 0.33
C ALA A 247 -8.12 3.65 0.97
N PHE A 248 -6.99 3.81 0.29
CA PHE A 248 -5.85 4.65 0.66
C PHE A 248 -5.94 5.95 -0.14
N VAL A 249 -6.68 6.92 0.40
CA VAL A 249 -7.28 7.99 -0.41
C VAL A 249 -6.28 9.03 -0.89
N LEU A 250 -5.53 9.65 0.02
CA LEU A 250 -4.58 10.73 -0.31
C LEU A 250 -3.11 10.26 -0.30
N TYR A 251 -2.89 8.96 -0.12
CA TYR A 251 -1.59 8.31 -0.23
C TYR A 251 -1.27 7.97 -1.69
N SER A 252 -1.68 6.77 -2.09
CA SER A 252 -1.45 6.22 -3.42
C SER A 252 -2.66 6.38 -4.33
N GLY A 253 -3.75 6.99 -3.83
CA GLY A 253 -4.99 7.13 -4.60
C GLY A 253 -5.51 5.78 -5.08
N MET A 254 -5.38 4.74 -4.25
CA MET A 254 -5.73 3.38 -4.63
C MET A 254 -6.68 2.74 -3.63
N ALA A 255 -7.42 1.75 -4.11
CA ALA A 255 -8.17 0.85 -3.25
C ALA A 255 -7.77 -0.59 -3.53
N VAL A 256 -7.88 -1.42 -2.51
CA VAL A 256 -7.65 -2.85 -2.59
C VAL A 256 -8.84 -3.58 -1.99
N LYS A 257 -9.14 -4.76 -2.55
CA LYS A 257 -10.13 -5.69 -1.99
C LYS A 257 -9.41 -6.93 -1.52
N VAL A 258 -9.61 -7.27 -0.25
CA VAL A 258 -8.85 -8.30 0.46
C VAL A 258 -9.83 -9.27 1.12
N PRO A 259 -9.70 -10.60 0.92
CA PRO A 259 -10.51 -11.56 1.66
C PRO A 259 -10.40 -11.36 3.17
N LYS A 260 -11.50 -11.51 3.91
CA LYS A 260 -11.55 -11.27 5.37
C LYS A 260 -10.44 -12.00 6.13
N ASN A 261 -10.24 -13.28 5.83
CA ASN A 261 -9.22 -14.12 6.47
C ASN A 261 -7.78 -13.68 6.16
N VAL A 262 -7.54 -13.15 4.97
CA VAL A 262 -6.24 -12.60 4.57
C VAL A 262 -5.98 -11.31 5.33
N LEU A 263 -6.98 -10.41 5.39
CA LEU A 263 -6.86 -9.14 6.10
C LEU A 263 -6.64 -9.34 7.61
N LEU A 264 -7.43 -10.21 8.24
CA LEU A 264 -7.26 -10.51 9.68
C LEU A 264 -5.87 -11.06 9.99
N ARG A 265 -5.35 -11.97 9.16
CA ARG A 265 -4.00 -12.51 9.33
C ARG A 265 -2.94 -11.41 9.23
N ALA A 266 -3.05 -10.53 8.23
CA ALA A 266 -2.12 -9.42 8.04
C ALA A 266 -2.12 -8.47 9.25
N ILE A 267 -3.32 -8.17 9.80
CA ILE A 267 -3.45 -7.32 10.99
C ILE A 267 -2.89 -8.02 12.23
N ASP A 268 -3.15 -9.32 12.42
CA ASP A 268 -2.64 -10.09 13.55
C ASP A 268 -1.11 -10.18 13.56
N GLU A 269 -0.50 -10.39 12.38
CA GLU A 269 0.94 -10.32 12.20
C GLU A 269 1.48 -8.93 12.56
N ALA A 270 0.86 -7.88 12.03
CA ALA A 270 1.28 -6.50 12.29
C ALA A 270 1.18 -6.10 13.77
N ILE A 271 0.09 -6.47 14.47
CA ILE A 271 -0.07 -6.21 15.90
C ILE A 271 1.03 -6.93 16.68
N ARG A 272 1.27 -8.20 16.40
CA ARG A 272 2.28 -9.00 17.11
C ARG A 272 3.69 -8.46 16.90
N ASP A 273 4.03 -8.05 15.69
CA ASP A 273 5.35 -7.50 15.39
C ASP A 273 5.54 -6.14 16.10
N ALA A 274 4.53 -5.28 16.07
CA ALA A 274 4.57 -3.99 16.75
C ALA A 274 4.58 -4.12 18.29
N GLU A 275 3.81 -5.04 18.87
CA GLU A 275 3.80 -5.29 20.31
C GLU A 275 5.16 -5.83 20.79
N ARG A 276 5.77 -6.76 20.04
CA ARG A 276 7.12 -7.25 20.35
C ARG A 276 8.14 -6.12 20.36
N GLU A 277 8.02 -5.20 19.42
CA GLU A 277 8.94 -4.07 19.30
C GLU A 277 8.73 -3.04 20.43
N LEU A 278 7.48 -2.78 20.84
CA LEU A 278 7.18 -2.00 22.04
C LEU A 278 7.75 -2.63 23.31
N GLU A 279 7.68 -3.96 23.44
CA GLU A 279 8.29 -4.67 24.58
C GLU A 279 9.82 -4.52 24.57
N ARG A 280 10.45 -4.57 23.39
CA ARG A 280 11.91 -4.37 23.24
C ARG A 280 12.35 -2.99 23.67
N LEU A 281 11.57 -1.95 23.37
CA LEU A 281 11.89 -0.56 23.72
C LEU A 281 11.71 -0.25 25.22
N LYS A 282 10.85 -1.03 25.89
CA LYS A 282 10.56 -0.89 27.34
C LYS A 282 11.50 -1.70 28.23
N ALA A 283 12.32 -2.57 27.67
CA ALA A 283 13.24 -3.48 28.37
C ALA A 283 14.65 -2.88 28.50
#